data_AF-A0A6B2CDZ5-F1
#
_entry.id   AF-A0A6B2CDZ5-F1
#
_cell.length_a   1.000
_cell.length_b   1.000
_cell.length_c   1.000
_cell.angle_alpha   90.00
_cell.angle_beta   90.00
_cell.angle_gamma   90.00
#
_symmetry.space_group_name_H-M   'P 1'
#
loop_
_entity.id
_entity.type
_entity.pdbx_description
1 polymer ?
#
loop_
_entity_poly.entity_id
_entity_poly.type
_entity_poly.pdbx_seq_one_letter_code
_entity_poly.pdbx_strand_id
1 'polypeptide(L)'
;MYVVILVSKGCRSLKAILAESSGWRRVLMFSREVEDVAREVARELRGDMVIIKVGDLTEENLLKIYTKYPPRLVLNCDCSSTFNHYIELVRASGVKEVNYCLDGK
;
A
#
# COMPACT_ATOMS: atom_id res chain seq x y z
N MET A 1 3.22 -14.41 4.82
CA MET A 1 2.06 -13.51 4.57
C MET A 1 2.53 -12.08 4.62
N TYR A 2 1.96 -11.21 3.77
CA TYR A 2 2.42 -9.83 3.60
C TYR A 2 1.43 -8.81 4.18
N VAL A 3 1.96 -7.68 4.65
CA VAL A 3 1.19 -6.44 4.81
C VAL A 3 1.50 -5.57 3.60
N VAL A 4 0.47 -5.22 2.85
CA VAL A 4 0.60 -4.34 1.68
C VAL A 4 0.28 -2.91 2.12
N ILE A 5 1.16 -1.98 1.76
CA ILE A 5 1.08 -0.57 2.08
C ILE A 5 0.91 0.16 0.75
N LEU A 6 -0.26 0.76 0.54
CA LEU A 6 -0.53 1.59 -0.63
C LEU A 6 -0.22 3.02 -0.26
N VAL A 7 0.64 3.70 -1.02
CA VAL A 7 1.00 5.10 -0.77
C VAL A 7 0.67 5.93 -2.00
N SER A 8 -0.15 6.96 -1.77
CA SER A 8 -0.42 8.04 -2.72
C SER A 8 -0.40 9.40 -2.02
N LYS A 9 -0.81 10.45 -2.73
CA LYS A 9 -0.93 11.81 -2.21
C LYS A 9 -1.93 11.83 -1.04
N GLY A 10 -1.63 12.60 0.02
CA GLY A 10 -2.55 12.82 1.14
C GLY A 10 -2.34 11.94 2.39
N CYS A 11 -1.21 11.24 2.50
CA CYS A 11 -0.90 10.41 3.67
C CYS A 11 -0.68 11.19 4.97
N ARG A 12 -1.39 10.79 6.05
CA ARG A 12 -1.43 11.54 7.32
C ARG A 12 -0.33 11.17 8.35
N SER A 13 -0.02 9.88 8.53
CA SER A 13 0.98 9.49 9.53
C SER A 13 1.53 8.08 9.30
N LEU A 14 2.81 8.02 8.92
CA LEU A 14 3.57 6.78 8.76
C LEU A 14 3.68 6.00 10.08
N LYS A 15 3.61 6.66 11.24
CA LYS A 15 3.66 6.01 12.56
C LYS A 15 2.53 5.00 12.81
N ALA A 16 1.32 5.28 12.33
CA ALA A 16 0.21 4.34 12.49
C ALA A 16 0.39 3.10 11.57
N ILE A 17 0.85 3.35 10.33
CA ILE A 17 1.22 2.30 9.37
C ILE A 17 2.35 1.42 9.91
N LEU A 18 3.33 2.03 10.60
CA LEU A 18 4.45 1.35 11.25
C LEU A 18 3.97 0.40 12.35
N ALA A 19 3.07 0.86 13.22
CA ALA A 19 2.55 0.05 14.32
C ALA A 19 1.80 -1.20 13.83
N GLU A 20 0.95 -1.05 12.81
CA GLU A 20 0.15 -2.16 12.29
C GLU A 20 0.94 -3.14 11.40
N SER A 21 2.05 -2.69 10.80
CA SER A 21 2.91 -3.52 9.94
C SER A 21 4.07 -4.21 10.68
N SER A 22 4.28 -3.90 11.97
CA SER A 22 5.37 -4.46 12.77
C SER A 22 5.31 -5.98 12.87
N GLY A 23 6.44 -6.64 12.63
CA GLY A 23 6.56 -8.11 12.65
C GLY A 23 6.14 -8.83 11.36
N TRP A 24 5.78 -8.10 10.29
CA TRP A 24 5.33 -8.69 9.03
C TRP A 24 6.22 -8.31 7.85
N ARG A 25 6.27 -9.19 6.84
CA ARG A 25 6.88 -8.88 5.55
C ARG A 25 6.04 -7.82 4.86
N ARG A 26 6.68 -6.75 4.40
CA ARG A 26 5.99 -5.57 3.86
C ARG A 26 6.12 -5.51 2.35
N VAL A 27 5.05 -5.04 1.71
CA VAL A 27 5.07 -4.65 0.29
C VAL A 27 4.63 -3.20 0.22
N LEU A 28 5.50 -2.31 -0.22
CA LEU A 28 5.20 -0.91 -0.44
C LEU A 28 4.87 -0.70 -1.91
N MET A 29 3.61 -0.38 -2.20
CA MET A 29 3.13 -0.02 -3.53
C MET A 29 2.88 1.47 -3.58
N PHE A 30 3.45 2.16 -4.57
CA PHE A 30 3.32 3.61 -4.67
C PHE A 30 3.32 4.09 -6.12
N SER A 31 2.56 5.14 -6.41
CA SER A 31 2.52 5.75 -7.75
C SER A 31 3.78 6.57 -8.03
N ARG A 32 4.08 6.80 -9.32
CA ARG A 32 5.26 7.59 -9.73
C ARG A 32 5.31 8.99 -9.10
N GLU A 33 4.15 9.60 -8.87
CA GLU A 33 4.03 10.98 -8.37
C GLU A 33 4.45 11.13 -6.90
N VAL A 34 4.53 10.03 -6.15
CA VAL A 34 4.83 10.04 -4.72
C VAL A 34 6.09 9.24 -4.38
N GLU A 35 7.01 9.11 -5.35
CA GLU A 35 8.25 8.36 -5.16
C GLU A 35 9.08 8.89 -3.99
N ASP A 36 9.18 10.20 -3.81
CA ASP A 36 9.93 10.80 -2.70
C ASP A 36 9.30 10.44 -1.36
N VAL A 37 7.97 10.53 -1.25
CA VAL A 37 7.22 10.13 -0.06
C VAL A 37 7.42 8.64 0.21
N ALA A 38 7.31 7.79 -0.80
CA ALA A 38 7.53 6.34 -0.68
C ALA A 38 8.95 6.00 -0.22
N ARG A 39 9.96 6.75 -0.67
CA ARG A 39 11.35 6.60 -0.20
C ARG A 39 11.50 6.98 1.27
N GLU A 40 10.82 8.03 1.73
CA GLU A 40 10.78 8.40 3.15
C GLU A 40 10.09 7.30 3.98
N VAL A 41 8.92 6.83 3.54
CA VAL A 41 8.20 5.70 4.14
C VAL A 41 9.12 4.47 4.27
N ALA A 42 9.81 4.13 3.20
CA ALA A 42 10.72 2.99 3.15
C ALA A 42 11.87 3.11 4.17
N ARG A 43 12.45 4.32 4.31
CA ARG A 43 13.53 4.59 5.27
C ARG A 43 13.06 4.47 6.72
N GLU A 44 11.86 4.97 7.02
CA GLU A 44 11.27 4.89 8.36
C GLU A 44 10.90 3.46 8.74
N LEU A 45 10.38 2.68 7.79
CA LEU A 45 9.92 1.32 8.00
C LEU A 45 11.01 0.39 8.53
N ARG A 46 12.24 0.48 8.02
CA ARG A 46 13.39 -0.40 8.32
C ARG A 46 13.10 -1.92 8.17
N GLY A 47 14.05 -2.68 7.62
CA GLY A 47 13.94 -4.14 7.48
C GLY A 47 13.33 -4.61 6.15
N ASP A 48 12.96 -5.90 6.10
CA ASP A 48 12.60 -6.60 4.86
C ASP A 48 11.29 -6.10 4.24
N MET A 49 11.43 -5.50 3.06
CA MET A 49 10.33 -4.91 2.32
C MET A 49 10.53 -5.06 0.82
N VAL A 50 9.44 -5.36 0.11
CA VAL A 50 9.37 -5.32 -1.35
C VAL A 50 8.84 -3.95 -1.75
N ILE A 51 9.57 -3.25 -2.61
CA ILE A 51 9.18 -1.93 -3.12
C ILE A 51 8.69 -2.10 -4.55
N ILE A 52 7.44 -1.71 -4.81
CA ILE A 52 6.80 -1.80 -6.12
C ILE A 52 6.39 -0.39 -6.55
N LYS A 53 7.14 0.14 -7.51
CA LYS A 53 6.77 1.38 -8.19
C LYS A 53 5.70 1.08 -9.22
N VAL A 54 4.63 1.86 -9.15
CA VAL A 54 3.44 1.68 -9.96
C VAL A 54 3.48 2.69 -11.11
N GLY A 55 3.67 2.16 -12.33
CA GLY A 55 3.65 2.92 -13.58
C GLY A 55 2.24 2.92 -14.18
N ASP A 56 1.89 1.82 -14.87
CA ASP A 56 0.56 1.57 -15.41
C ASP A 56 0.02 0.25 -14.84
N LEU A 57 -0.99 0.31 -13.98
CA LEU A 57 -1.65 -0.89 -13.46
C LEU A 57 -2.82 -1.26 -14.33
N THR A 58 -2.57 -2.17 -15.26
CA THR A 58 -3.65 -3.02 -15.77
C THR A 58 -4.15 -3.94 -14.65
N GLU A 59 -5.40 -4.36 -14.75
CA GLU A 59 -6.00 -5.34 -13.84
C GLU A 59 -5.14 -6.61 -13.73
N GLU A 60 -4.57 -7.06 -14.85
CA GLU A 60 -3.66 -8.22 -14.91
C GLU A 60 -2.41 -8.03 -14.03
N ASN A 61 -1.79 -6.85 -14.06
CA ASN A 61 -0.62 -6.56 -13.24
C ASN A 61 -0.96 -6.55 -11.74
N LEU A 62 -2.13 -6.01 -11.39
CA LEU A 62 -2.61 -6.01 -10.01
C LEU A 62 -2.87 -7.42 -9.50
N LEU A 63 -3.49 -8.27 -10.32
CA LEU A 63 -3.71 -9.67 -9.97
C LEU A 63 -2.40 -10.43 -9.80
N LYS A 64 -1.40 -10.19 -10.66
CA LYS A 64 -0.05 -10.77 -10.51
C LYS A 64 0.61 -10.34 -9.20
N ILE A 65 0.48 -9.08 -8.80
CA ILE A 65 1.03 -8.59 -7.53
C ILE A 65 0.30 -9.24 -6.35
N TYR A 66 -1.03 -9.28 -6.39
CA TYR A 66 -1.85 -9.90 -5.35
C TYR A 66 -1.54 -11.38 -5.16
N THR A 67 -1.40 -12.13 -6.25
CA THR A 67 -1.08 -13.58 -6.21
C THR A 67 0.37 -13.83 -5.77
N LYS A 68 1.32 -13.02 -6.21
CA LYS A 68 2.75 -13.14 -5.82
C LYS A 68 2.99 -12.74 -4.37
N TYR A 69 2.26 -11.74 -3.89
CA TYR A 69 2.38 -11.21 -2.53
C TYR A 69 1.01 -11.16 -1.84
N PRO A 70 0.45 -12.32 -1.48
CA PRO A 70 -0.90 -12.40 -0.91
C PRO A 70 -0.98 -11.59 0.39
N PRO A 71 -1.80 -10.52 0.42
CA PRO A 71 -1.94 -9.67 1.58
C PRO A 71 -2.81 -10.36 2.64
N ARG A 72 -2.43 -10.19 3.90
CA ARG A 72 -3.32 -10.46 5.04
C ARG A 72 -4.04 -9.20 5.52
N LEU A 73 -3.47 -8.04 5.18
CA LEU A 73 -3.87 -6.72 5.61
C LEU A 73 -3.36 -5.73 4.56
N VAL A 74 -4.21 -4.77 4.20
CA VAL A 74 -3.88 -3.66 3.33
C VAL A 74 -3.99 -2.36 4.11
N LEU A 75 -2.89 -1.63 4.21
CA LEU A 75 -2.82 -0.30 4.78
C LEU A 75 -2.95 0.68 3.63
N ASN A 76 -4.16 1.20 3.44
CA ASN A 76 -4.51 2.04 2.31
C ASN A 76 -4.26 3.51 2.65
N CYS A 77 -3.26 4.08 2.00
CA CYS A 77 -2.94 5.50 2.05
C CYS A 77 -3.01 6.12 0.64
N ASP A 78 -3.97 5.66 -0.16
CA ASP A 78 -4.28 6.18 -1.48
C ASP A 78 -5.53 7.05 -1.48
N CYS A 79 -5.33 8.37 -1.44
CA CYS A 79 -6.43 9.33 -1.42
C CYS A 79 -6.76 9.89 -2.82
N SER A 80 -6.07 9.42 -3.85
CA SER A 80 -6.26 9.84 -5.25
C SER A 80 -6.90 8.76 -6.11
N SER A 81 -7.39 7.67 -5.52
CA SER A 81 -8.04 6.56 -6.24
C SER A 81 -7.14 5.82 -7.24
N THR A 82 -5.82 5.96 -7.12
CA THR A 82 -4.83 5.34 -8.03
C THR A 82 -4.85 3.81 -7.95
N PHE A 83 -5.28 3.25 -6.83
CA PHE A 83 -5.29 1.81 -6.53
C PHE A 83 -6.71 1.23 -6.47
N ASN A 84 -7.74 1.89 -6.99
CA ASN A 84 -9.13 1.44 -6.88
C ASN A 84 -9.34 -0.03 -7.27
N HIS A 85 -8.84 -0.46 -8.44
CA HIS A 85 -8.97 -1.86 -8.87
C HIS A 85 -8.31 -2.85 -7.90
N TYR A 86 -7.19 -2.48 -7.27
CA TYR A 86 -6.54 -3.33 -6.27
C TYR A 86 -7.34 -3.39 -4.98
N ILE A 87 -7.89 -2.25 -4.55
CA ILE A 87 -8.74 -2.15 -3.36
C ILE A 87 -10.02 -2.97 -3.57
N GLU A 88 -10.63 -2.93 -4.75
CA GLU A 88 -11.79 -3.76 -5.11
C GLU A 88 -11.45 -5.26 -5.03
N LEU A 89 -10.31 -5.67 -5.57
CA LEU A 89 -9.82 -7.06 -5.47
C LEU A 89 -9.63 -7.50 -4.01
N VAL A 90 -9.05 -6.63 -3.18
CA VAL A 90 -8.83 -6.86 -1.74
C VAL A 90 -10.16 -7.02 -1.01
N ARG A 91 -11.14 -6.15 -1.27
CA ARG A 91 -12.49 -6.21 -0.68
C ARG A 91 -13.23 -7.47 -1.08
N ALA A 92 -13.19 -7.84 -2.36
CA ALA A 92 -13.82 -9.05 -2.88
C ALA A 92 -13.21 -10.33 -2.25
N SER A 93 -11.94 -10.27 -1.85
CA SER A 93 -11.23 -11.40 -1.24
C SER A 93 -11.39 -11.51 0.29
N GLY A 94 -12.13 -10.58 0.92
CA GLY A 94 -12.31 -10.56 2.37
C GLY A 94 -11.07 -10.14 3.18
N VAL A 95 -10.04 -9.62 2.51
CA VAL A 95 -8.83 -9.12 3.17
C VAL A 95 -9.16 -7.77 3.83
N LYS A 96 -8.72 -7.59 5.08
CA LYS A 96 -8.95 -6.34 5.81
C LYS A 96 -8.20 -5.17 5.16
N GLU A 97 -8.92 -4.09 4.91
CA GLU A 97 -8.39 -2.78 4.50
C GLU A 97 -8.47 -1.80 5.67
N VAL A 98 -7.40 -1.06 5.94
CA VAL A 98 -7.39 0.05 6.91
C VAL A 98 -6.99 1.32 6.17
N ASN A 99 -7.87 2.32 6.17
CA ASN A 99 -7.69 3.55 5.40
C ASN A 99 -7.05 4.67 6.27
N TYR A 100 -6.04 5.34 5.73
CA TYR A 100 -5.22 6.37 6.39
C TYR A 100 -5.28 7.75 5.72
N CYS A 101 -6.28 7.96 4.86
CA CYS A 101 -6.48 9.26 4.22
C CYS A 101 -6.89 10.35 5.22
N LEU A 102 -6.42 11.56 4.96
CA LEU A 102 -6.99 12.77 5.56
C LEU A 102 -8.42 12.92 5.03
N ASP A 103 -9.42 12.80 5.90
CA ASP A 103 -10.70 13.46 5.64
C ASP A 103 -10.39 14.95 5.48
N GLY A 104 -10.56 15.46 4.27
CA GLY A 104 -10.33 16.87 3.96
C GLY A 104 -11.08 17.74 4.95
N LYS A 105 -10.34 18.49 5.76
CA LYS A 105 -10.81 19.72 6.37
C LYS A 105 -10.00 20.86 5.82
#